data_AF-A0A4U3KV51-F1
#
_entry.id   AF-A0A4U3KV51-F1
#
_cell.length_a   1.000
_cell.length_b   1.000
_cell.length_c   1.000
_cell.angle_alpha   90.00
_cell.angle_beta   90.00
_cell.angle_gamma   90.00
#
_symmetry.space_group_name_H-M   'P 1'
#
loop_
_entity.id
_entity.type
_entity.pdbx_description
1 polymer ?
#
loop_
_entity_poly.entity_id
_entity_poly.type
_entity_poly.pdbx_seq_one_letter_code
_entity_poly.pdbx_strand_id
1 'polypeptide(L)'
;MSWLNQRQGPINHYNKDIHLGTQPVRVIHHMLIYMFERTNPYFFQDLIEQINNGKLNNELNLIFGEEPIRIGNGKLRTPRVNHETKKIELHETFLSYLWCCIYSVFVTYVETIDYPKINHENGKEIYPISQENINKAKEVFNYARYLIMNFERWNKDELPNPEVYQAEKRDYVEQTNIYYTEAVKFILCHEFTHLKLHVEQIDNETTDTHYLAFEQEADNNAIDMMKKGISNSNTLSDIAHNLAIEIGIIFGILSMFFFYATTKGTKHPNDEDRLTNALERLELPENHYAWGIACVGLKMWDEQFEHYFTWRNNPISYKDQYYDIVRQIKESQ
;
A
#
# COMPACT_ATOMS: atom_id res chain seq x y z
N MET A 1 27.78 -15.81 -0.66
CA MET A 1 26.80 -16.59 0.14
C MET A 1 25.42 -16.23 -0.35
N SER A 2 24.49 -17.18 -0.44
CA SER A 2 23.10 -16.86 -0.77
C SER A 2 22.49 -16.09 0.40
N TRP A 3 22.11 -14.82 0.18
CA TRP A 3 21.51 -13.95 1.19
C TRP A 3 20.24 -14.59 1.81
N LEU A 4 19.57 -15.48 1.07
CA LEU A 4 18.37 -16.20 1.53
C LEU A 4 18.57 -16.93 2.86
N ASN A 5 19.76 -17.48 3.09
CA ASN A 5 20.10 -18.26 4.28
C ASN A 5 20.93 -17.46 5.31
N GLN A 6 21.20 -16.18 5.04
CA GLN A 6 21.93 -15.31 5.96
C GLN A 6 21.06 -15.02 7.17
N ARG A 7 21.60 -15.24 8.37
CA ARG A 7 20.91 -15.01 9.65
C ARG A 7 21.40 -13.78 10.41
N GLN A 8 22.60 -13.31 10.08
CA GLN A 8 23.24 -12.20 10.77
C GLN A 8 23.98 -11.29 9.79
N GLY A 9 24.11 -10.02 10.17
CA GLY A 9 24.87 -9.01 9.43
C GLY A 9 24.14 -8.43 8.23
N PRO A 10 24.81 -7.52 7.50
CA PRO A 10 24.16 -6.72 6.47
C PRO A 10 23.82 -7.54 5.23
N ILE A 11 22.61 -7.35 4.73
CA ILE A 11 22.15 -7.76 3.40
C ILE A 11 22.11 -6.51 2.53
N ASN A 12 22.63 -6.60 1.31
CA ASN A 12 22.56 -5.53 0.32
C ASN A 12 22.10 -6.09 -1.02
N HIS A 13 20.90 -5.70 -1.45
CA HIS A 13 20.30 -6.13 -2.71
C HIS A 13 20.70 -5.27 -3.91
N TYR A 14 21.41 -4.15 -3.71
CA TYR A 14 21.72 -3.23 -4.79
C TYR A 14 22.65 -3.84 -5.83
N ASN A 15 22.21 -3.85 -7.09
CA ASN A 15 23.02 -4.17 -8.24
C ASN A 15 22.92 -3.02 -9.25
N LYS A 16 24.04 -2.30 -9.46
CA LYS A 16 24.12 -1.15 -10.37
C LYS A 16 23.79 -1.48 -11.83
N ASP A 17 23.94 -2.73 -12.23
CA ASP A 17 23.75 -3.16 -13.62
C ASP A 17 22.27 -3.47 -13.93
N ILE A 18 21.43 -3.58 -12.90
CA ILE A 18 20.01 -3.99 -13.00
C ILE A 18 19.09 -2.92 -12.40
N HIS A 19 19.49 -2.28 -11.30
CA HIS A 19 18.65 -1.39 -10.52
C HIS A 19 18.82 0.07 -10.97
N LEU A 20 17.77 0.56 -11.63
CA LEU A 20 17.62 1.96 -12.03
C LEU A 20 16.85 2.74 -10.96
N GLY A 21 17.23 3.99 -10.77
CA GLY A 21 16.64 4.87 -9.76
C GLY A 21 17.63 5.27 -8.67
N THR A 22 17.21 6.23 -7.87
CA THR A 22 18.03 6.89 -6.84
C THR A 22 17.67 6.44 -5.42
N GLN A 23 16.52 5.80 -5.24
CA GLN A 23 15.94 5.50 -3.93
C GLN A 23 15.92 3.97 -3.67
N PRO A 24 16.01 3.52 -2.41
CA PRO A 24 16.11 2.09 -2.06
C PRO A 24 15.06 1.16 -2.68
N VAL A 25 13.83 1.63 -2.90
CA VAL A 25 12.73 0.84 -3.50
C VAL A 25 13.05 0.31 -4.89
N ARG A 26 14.07 0.85 -5.57
CA ARG A 26 14.57 0.36 -6.86
C ARG A 26 14.90 -1.12 -6.90
N VAL A 27 15.30 -1.71 -5.77
CA VAL A 27 15.62 -3.14 -5.73
C VAL A 27 14.39 -4.03 -5.86
N ILE A 28 13.18 -3.46 -5.75
CA ILE A 28 11.90 -4.19 -5.87
C ILE A 28 11.23 -3.94 -7.23
N HIS A 29 11.64 -2.91 -8.00
CA HIS A 29 10.96 -2.51 -9.24
C HIS A 29 10.72 -3.67 -10.24
N HIS A 30 11.69 -4.57 -10.39
CA HIS A 30 11.55 -5.72 -11.28
C HIS A 30 10.46 -6.71 -10.81
N MET A 31 10.30 -6.86 -9.50
CA MET A 31 9.27 -7.71 -8.90
C MET A 31 7.87 -7.12 -9.11
N LEU A 32 7.74 -5.78 -9.13
CA LEU A 32 6.46 -5.11 -9.35
C LEU A 32 5.85 -5.49 -10.70
N ILE A 33 6.65 -5.47 -11.77
CA ILE A 33 6.20 -5.83 -13.12
C ILE A 33 5.79 -7.31 -13.14
N TYR A 34 6.66 -8.19 -12.65
CA TYR A 34 6.42 -9.62 -12.62
C TYR A 34 5.13 -9.98 -11.85
N MET A 35 4.88 -9.33 -10.72
CA MET A 35 3.71 -9.57 -9.90
C MET A 35 2.45 -8.98 -10.50
N PHE A 36 2.54 -7.81 -11.16
CA PHE A 36 1.43 -7.23 -11.89
C PHE A 36 0.96 -8.13 -13.03
N GLU A 37 1.86 -8.65 -13.85
CA GLU A 37 1.54 -9.62 -14.92
C GLU A 37 0.87 -10.88 -14.38
N ARG A 38 1.15 -11.25 -13.13
CA ARG A 38 0.63 -12.44 -12.45
C ARG A 38 -0.48 -12.15 -11.45
N THR A 39 -1.20 -11.03 -11.61
CA THR A 39 -2.31 -10.67 -10.72
C THR A 39 -3.32 -11.82 -10.54
N ASN A 40 -3.67 -12.50 -11.63
CA ASN A 40 -4.45 -13.74 -11.61
C ASN A 40 -4.16 -14.56 -12.89
N PRO A 41 -4.62 -15.83 -12.99
CA PRO A 41 -4.27 -16.72 -14.10
C PRO A 41 -4.65 -16.21 -15.51
N TYR A 42 -5.63 -15.31 -15.61
CA TYR A 42 -6.11 -14.77 -16.90
C TYR A 42 -5.64 -13.35 -17.16
N PHE A 43 -5.04 -12.68 -16.17
CA PHE A 43 -4.71 -11.26 -16.22
C PHE A 43 -3.73 -10.94 -17.34
N PHE A 44 -2.65 -11.73 -17.48
CA PHE A 44 -1.65 -11.49 -18.52
C PHE A 44 -2.26 -11.53 -19.94
N GLN A 45 -3.22 -12.42 -20.18
CA GLN A 45 -3.91 -12.50 -21.47
C GLN A 45 -4.74 -11.24 -21.73
N ASP A 46 -5.50 -10.77 -20.72
CA ASP A 46 -6.27 -9.54 -20.82
C ASP A 46 -5.35 -8.32 -21.05
N LEU A 47 -4.21 -8.26 -20.36
CA LEU A 47 -3.20 -7.22 -20.53
C LEU A 47 -2.71 -7.16 -21.99
N ILE A 48 -2.35 -8.31 -22.57
CA ILE A 48 -1.91 -8.40 -23.97
C ILE A 48 -3.04 -8.02 -24.94
N GLU A 49 -4.28 -8.39 -24.65
CA GLU A 49 -5.44 -7.99 -25.45
C GLU A 49 -5.62 -6.47 -25.45
N GLN A 50 -5.57 -5.81 -24.29
CA GLN A 50 -5.70 -4.35 -24.21
C GLN A 50 -4.54 -3.62 -24.90
N ILE A 51 -3.32 -4.18 -24.87
CA ILE A 51 -2.17 -3.65 -25.63
C ILE A 51 -2.41 -3.76 -27.14
N ASN A 52 -2.84 -4.93 -27.62
CA ASN A 52 -3.09 -5.16 -29.04
C ASN A 52 -4.24 -4.30 -29.58
N ASN A 53 -5.22 -4.00 -28.73
CA ASN A 53 -6.34 -3.11 -29.05
C ASN A 53 -5.97 -1.61 -28.94
N GLY A 54 -4.72 -1.27 -28.59
CA GLY A 54 -4.24 0.11 -28.47
C GLY A 54 -4.77 0.88 -27.26
N LYS A 55 -5.41 0.19 -26.30
CA LYS A 55 -5.94 0.79 -25.06
C LYS A 55 -4.86 1.02 -24.01
N LEU A 56 -3.81 0.20 -24.05
CA LEU A 56 -2.70 0.22 -23.09
C LEU A 56 -1.37 0.23 -23.83
N ASN A 57 -0.41 0.99 -23.30
CA ASN A 57 0.98 0.91 -23.75
C ASN A 57 1.69 -0.30 -23.12
N ASN A 58 2.59 -0.95 -23.87
CA ASN A 58 3.36 -2.09 -23.38
C ASN A 58 4.48 -1.73 -22.38
N GLU A 59 4.61 -0.45 -22.00
CA GLU A 59 5.59 0.04 -21.04
C GLU A 59 4.92 0.82 -19.90
N LEU A 60 5.41 0.59 -18.67
CA LEU A 60 5.16 1.49 -17.54
C LEU A 60 6.13 2.67 -17.60
N ASN A 61 5.66 3.87 -17.25
CA ASN A 61 6.50 5.05 -17.16
C ASN A 61 6.98 5.24 -15.71
N LEU A 62 8.09 4.58 -15.34
CA LEU A 62 8.75 4.79 -14.05
C LEU A 62 9.60 6.07 -14.09
N ILE A 63 9.18 7.10 -13.37
CA ILE A 63 9.86 8.39 -13.31
C ILE A 63 10.80 8.40 -12.10
N PHE A 64 12.09 8.26 -12.38
CA PHE A 64 13.15 8.36 -11.38
C PHE A 64 13.46 9.83 -11.07
N GLY A 65 13.64 10.16 -9.80
CA GLY A 65 13.92 11.52 -9.40
C GLY A 65 14.02 11.72 -7.90
N GLU A 66 14.67 12.82 -7.54
CA GLU A 66 14.86 13.30 -6.17
C GLU A 66 13.94 14.53 -5.98
N GLU A 67 12.63 14.31 -6.10
CA GLU A 67 11.63 15.38 -6.04
C GLU A 67 10.46 15.05 -5.10
N PRO A 68 9.82 16.06 -4.47
CA PRO A 68 8.67 15.84 -3.59
C PRO A 68 7.47 15.31 -4.35
N ILE A 69 6.55 14.68 -3.62
CA ILE A 69 5.28 14.20 -4.18
C ILE A 69 4.35 15.37 -4.49
N ARG A 70 4.22 16.35 -3.60
CA ARG A 70 3.42 17.55 -3.83
C ARG A 70 4.16 18.53 -4.73
N ILE A 71 3.48 19.05 -5.73
CA ILE A 71 4.02 20.05 -6.68
C ILE A 71 3.33 21.42 -6.52
N GLY A 72 3.94 22.45 -7.11
CA GLY A 72 3.50 23.85 -7.04
C GLY A 72 2.14 24.08 -7.72
N ASN A 73 1.07 23.81 -6.98
CA ASN A 73 -0.37 24.01 -7.25
C ASN A 73 -1.24 23.06 -6.40
N GLY A 74 -0.65 22.27 -5.49
CA GLY A 74 -1.37 21.32 -4.66
C GLY A 74 -1.60 19.95 -5.33
N LYS A 75 -1.21 19.77 -6.60
CA LYS A 75 -1.24 18.45 -7.23
C LYS A 75 -0.23 17.52 -6.59
N LEU A 76 -0.51 16.23 -6.67
CA LEU A 76 0.35 15.16 -6.18
C LEU A 76 0.91 14.36 -7.37
N ARG A 77 2.14 13.90 -7.22
CA ARG A 77 2.80 12.91 -8.09
C ARG A 77 2.43 11.49 -7.64
N THR A 78 1.13 11.25 -7.50
CA THR A 78 0.57 9.92 -7.29
C THR A 78 0.55 9.16 -8.62
N PRO A 79 0.38 7.83 -8.58
CA PRO A 79 0.08 7.02 -9.75
C PRO A 79 -1.06 7.63 -10.57
N ARG A 80 -0.94 7.53 -11.90
CA ARG A 80 -1.97 8.03 -12.83
C ARG A 80 -1.78 7.44 -14.22
N VAL A 81 -2.85 7.45 -15.00
CA VAL A 81 -2.80 7.20 -16.44
C VAL A 81 -2.44 8.46 -17.23
N ASN A 82 -1.63 8.29 -18.28
CA ASN A 82 -1.43 9.31 -19.29
C ASN A 82 -2.36 9.02 -20.48
N HIS A 83 -3.39 9.84 -20.67
CA HIS A 83 -4.44 9.61 -21.67
C HIS A 83 -3.92 9.62 -23.12
N GLU A 84 -2.82 10.31 -23.40
CA GLU A 84 -2.24 10.40 -24.75
C GLU A 84 -1.36 9.20 -25.05
N THR A 85 -0.42 8.89 -24.15
CA THR A 85 0.56 7.81 -24.35
C THR A 85 0.03 6.43 -23.96
N LYS A 86 -1.11 6.39 -23.25
CA LYS A 86 -1.71 5.19 -22.63
C LYS A 86 -0.77 4.46 -21.67
N LYS A 87 0.21 5.17 -21.10
CA LYS A 87 1.13 4.66 -20.08
C LYS A 87 0.59 4.92 -18.68
N ILE A 88 0.85 3.99 -17.76
CA ILE A 88 0.69 4.22 -16.33
C ILE A 88 1.99 4.87 -15.83
N GLU A 89 1.89 6.03 -15.18
CA GLU A 89 3.00 6.78 -14.62
C GLU A 89 3.16 6.49 -13.13
N LEU A 90 4.38 6.13 -12.70
CA LEU A 90 4.72 5.95 -11.29
C LEU A 90 5.98 6.75 -10.96
N HIS A 91 5.93 7.55 -9.90
CA HIS A 91 7.08 8.31 -9.42
C HIS A 91 7.84 7.53 -8.34
N GLU A 92 9.17 7.47 -8.44
CA GLU A 92 10.02 6.76 -7.47
C GLU A 92 9.82 7.27 -6.03
N THR A 93 9.63 8.58 -5.84
CA THR A 93 9.36 9.14 -4.50
C THR A 93 8.03 8.66 -3.92
N PHE A 94 6.99 8.51 -4.73
CA PHE A 94 5.72 7.95 -4.28
C PHE A 94 5.89 6.48 -3.87
N LEU A 95 6.68 5.72 -4.61
CA LEU A 95 6.99 4.33 -4.28
C LEU A 95 7.75 4.20 -2.95
N SER A 96 8.73 5.07 -2.70
CA SER A 96 9.40 5.17 -1.39
C SER A 96 8.44 5.52 -0.26
N TYR A 97 7.57 6.50 -0.49
CA TYR A 97 6.52 6.90 0.44
C TYR A 97 5.61 5.72 0.80
N LEU A 98 5.09 5.01 -0.21
CA LEU A 98 4.20 3.86 0.00
C LEU A 98 4.89 2.78 0.83
N TRP A 99 6.13 2.43 0.51
CA TRP A 99 6.90 1.45 1.29
C TRP A 99 7.04 1.89 2.75
N CYS A 100 7.37 3.17 2.98
CA CYS A 100 7.52 3.71 4.33
C CYS A 100 6.21 3.69 5.13
N CYS A 101 5.08 4.03 4.51
CA CYS A 101 3.76 3.93 5.13
C CYS A 101 3.45 2.49 5.54
N ILE A 102 3.68 1.54 4.64
CA ILE A 102 3.44 0.11 4.89
C ILE A 102 4.31 -0.39 6.04
N TYR A 103 5.62 -0.12 5.99
CA TYR A 103 6.55 -0.49 7.07
C TYR A 103 6.05 0.03 8.42
N SER A 104 5.69 1.31 8.46
CA SER A 104 5.34 1.98 9.70
C SER A 104 4.06 1.42 10.32
N VAL A 105 3.00 1.22 9.52
CA VAL A 105 1.73 0.67 9.98
C VAL A 105 1.90 -0.80 10.36
N PHE A 106 2.58 -1.60 9.52
CA PHE A 106 2.80 -3.02 9.78
C PHE A 106 3.61 -3.27 11.06
N VAL A 107 4.75 -2.59 11.23
CA VAL A 107 5.60 -2.74 12.42
C VAL A 107 4.85 -2.29 13.67
N THR A 108 4.13 -1.17 13.59
CA THR A 108 3.29 -0.71 14.70
C THR A 108 2.22 -1.74 15.05
N TYR A 109 1.55 -2.32 14.04
CA TYR A 109 0.55 -3.36 14.24
C TYR A 109 1.14 -4.59 14.96
N VAL A 110 2.25 -5.15 14.48
CA VAL A 110 2.78 -6.38 15.09
C VAL A 110 3.29 -6.14 16.51
N GLU A 111 4.01 -5.03 16.75
CA GLU A 111 4.59 -4.73 18.06
C GLU A 111 3.53 -4.35 19.11
N THR A 112 2.45 -3.69 18.71
CA THR A 112 1.45 -3.13 19.65
C THR A 112 0.17 -3.92 19.75
N ILE A 113 -0.11 -4.81 18.81
CA ILE A 113 -1.35 -5.60 18.76
C ILE A 113 -1.05 -7.09 18.66
N ASP A 114 -0.33 -7.54 17.63
CA ASP A 114 -0.22 -8.97 17.33
C ASP A 114 0.66 -9.72 18.34
N TYR A 115 1.90 -9.25 18.57
CA TYR A 115 2.80 -9.86 19.56
C TYR A 115 2.23 -9.84 20.98
N PRO A 116 1.68 -8.71 21.50
CA PRO A 116 1.00 -8.72 22.79
C PRO A 116 -0.14 -9.74 22.87
N LYS A 117 -0.96 -9.85 21.82
CA LYS A 117 -2.06 -10.83 21.77
C LYS A 117 -1.54 -12.26 21.82
N ILE A 118 -0.55 -12.60 21.00
CA ILE A 118 0.03 -13.95 20.96
C ILE A 118 0.68 -14.30 22.31
N ASN A 119 1.43 -13.37 22.91
CA ASN A 119 2.06 -13.58 24.23
C ASN A 119 1.01 -13.83 25.32
N HIS A 120 -0.08 -13.06 25.30
CA HIS A 120 -1.19 -13.22 26.24
C HIS A 120 -1.88 -14.58 26.06
N GLU A 121 -2.22 -14.97 24.83
CA GLU A 121 -2.86 -16.26 24.51
C GLU A 121 -2.00 -17.47 24.91
N ASN A 122 -0.66 -17.33 24.84
CA ASN A 122 0.28 -18.38 25.23
C ASN A 122 0.66 -18.35 26.72
N GLY A 123 0.27 -17.31 27.47
CA GLY A 123 0.63 -17.12 28.87
C GLY A 123 2.14 -16.93 29.12
N LYS A 124 2.93 -16.66 28.08
CA LYS A 124 4.38 -16.44 28.14
C LYS A 124 4.83 -15.56 26.96
N GLU A 125 5.99 -14.92 27.12
CA GLU A 125 6.62 -14.16 26.04
C GLU A 125 7.16 -15.11 24.96
N ILE A 126 6.49 -15.15 23.81
CA ILE A 126 6.92 -15.83 22.58
C ILE A 126 7.65 -14.85 21.68
N TYR A 127 7.10 -13.64 21.54
CA TYR A 127 7.62 -12.56 20.72
C TYR A 127 7.93 -11.35 21.60
N PRO A 128 9.20 -10.98 21.80
CA PRO A 128 9.55 -9.83 22.63
C PRO A 128 9.07 -8.53 21.95
N ILE A 129 8.41 -7.67 22.73
CA ILE A 129 7.96 -6.36 22.25
C ILE A 129 9.14 -5.39 22.29
N SER A 130 9.41 -4.72 21.17
CA SER A 130 10.54 -3.81 21.02
C SER A 130 10.10 -2.36 20.86
N GLN A 131 10.36 -1.54 21.89
CA GLN A 131 10.14 -0.10 21.82
C GLN A 131 11.03 0.57 20.75
N GLU A 132 12.22 0.00 20.50
CA GLU A 132 13.11 0.46 19.43
C GLU A 132 12.44 0.32 18.06
N ASN A 133 11.84 -0.84 17.76
CA ASN A 133 11.14 -1.06 16.50
C ASN A 133 9.93 -0.11 16.35
N ILE A 134 9.15 0.10 17.42
CA ILE A 134 8.04 1.06 17.43
C ILE A 134 8.53 2.49 17.14
N ASN A 135 9.63 2.92 17.77
CA ASN A 135 10.22 4.23 17.53
C ASN A 135 10.73 4.34 16.08
N LYS A 136 11.29 3.25 15.55
CA LYS A 136 11.78 3.22 14.18
C LYS A 136 10.67 3.31 13.14
N ALA A 137 9.54 2.64 13.38
CA ALA A 137 8.33 2.79 12.58
C ALA A 137 7.86 4.26 12.56
N LYS A 138 7.91 4.97 13.69
CA LYS A 138 7.57 6.39 13.74
C LYS A 138 8.55 7.26 12.94
N GLU A 139 9.85 6.99 13.03
CA GLU A 139 10.87 7.70 12.22
C GLU A 139 10.65 7.50 10.72
N VAL A 140 10.39 6.26 10.29
CA VAL A 140 10.08 5.94 8.88
C VAL A 140 8.79 6.63 8.43
N PHE A 141 7.77 6.68 9.27
CA PHE A 141 6.54 7.42 8.95
C PHE A 141 6.77 8.93 8.83
N ASN A 142 7.59 9.51 9.72
CA ASN A 142 7.97 10.92 9.63
C ASN A 142 8.69 11.23 8.32
N TYR A 143 9.60 10.35 7.90
CA TYR A 143 10.25 10.46 6.60
C TYR A 143 9.23 10.37 5.44
N ALA A 144 8.27 9.44 5.49
CA ALA A 144 7.19 9.34 4.51
C ALA A 144 6.39 10.66 4.40
N ARG A 145 5.99 11.24 5.54
CA ARG A 145 5.28 12.53 5.59
C ARG A 145 6.12 13.66 5.01
N TYR A 146 7.43 13.65 5.25
CA TYR A 146 8.33 14.65 4.69
C TYR A 146 8.38 14.57 3.16
N LEU A 147 8.47 13.36 2.58
CA LEU A 147 8.46 13.11 1.12
C LEU A 147 7.24 13.70 0.40
N ILE A 148 6.11 13.87 1.12
CA ILE A 148 4.93 14.55 0.58
C ILE A 148 5.28 16.00 0.22
N MET A 149 5.98 16.71 1.10
CA MET A 149 6.22 18.15 0.98
C MET A 149 7.58 18.50 0.36
N ASN A 150 8.62 17.74 0.69
CA ASN A 150 10.00 17.98 0.30
C ASN A 150 10.69 16.65 0.02
N PHE A 151 11.65 16.64 -0.91
CA PHE A 151 12.51 15.48 -1.07
C PHE A 151 13.67 15.55 -0.07
N GLU A 152 13.94 14.43 0.59
CA GLU A 152 15.18 14.17 1.31
C GLU A 152 15.67 12.78 0.92
N ARG A 153 16.98 12.62 0.81
CA ARG A 153 17.55 11.31 0.49
C ARG A 153 17.36 10.36 1.66
N TRP A 154 16.84 9.17 1.38
CA TRP A 154 16.67 8.11 2.37
C TRP A 154 17.99 7.75 3.05
N ASN A 155 18.08 7.96 4.36
CA ASN A 155 19.23 7.51 5.15
C ASN A 155 19.19 5.98 5.31
N LYS A 156 19.91 5.26 4.43
CA LYS A 156 19.90 3.79 4.39
C LYS A 156 20.63 3.11 5.55
N ASP A 157 21.51 3.86 6.23
CA ASP A 157 22.30 3.33 7.34
C ASP A 157 21.51 3.38 8.65
N GLU A 158 20.60 4.35 8.78
CA GLU A 158 19.79 4.52 9.96
C GLU A 158 18.36 4.02 9.78
N LEU A 159 17.69 4.30 8.66
CA LEU A 159 16.28 3.95 8.47
C LEU A 159 16.11 2.59 7.76
N PRO A 160 15.19 1.73 8.23
CA PRO A 160 14.76 0.54 7.53
C PRO A 160 14.42 0.85 6.07
N ASN A 161 14.88 -0.02 5.17
CA ASN A 161 14.68 0.14 3.74
C ASN A 161 14.84 -1.23 3.04
N PRO A 162 14.32 -1.40 1.82
CA PRO A 162 14.38 -2.68 1.12
C PRO A 162 15.74 -3.02 0.51
N GLU A 163 16.65 -2.05 0.38
CA GLU A 163 17.95 -2.22 -0.29
C GLU A 163 19.01 -2.77 0.65
N VAL A 164 19.16 -2.17 1.83
CA VAL A 164 20.18 -2.51 2.83
C VAL A 164 19.55 -2.65 4.20
N TYR A 165 19.68 -3.83 4.81
CA TYR A 165 19.16 -4.10 6.15
C TYR A 165 19.93 -5.22 6.84
N GLN A 166 19.77 -5.32 8.17
CA GLN A 166 20.35 -6.41 8.96
C GLN A 166 19.48 -7.66 8.84
N ALA A 167 20.10 -8.82 8.60
CA ALA A 167 19.40 -10.10 8.45
C ALA A 167 18.53 -10.47 9.67
N GLU A 168 18.89 -9.97 10.85
CA GLU A 168 18.18 -10.11 12.12
C GLU A 168 16.84 -9.36 12.14
N LYS A 169 16.67 -8.36 11.27
CA LYS A 169 15.46 -7.54 11.13
C LYS A 169 14.69 -7.88 9.85
N ARG A 170 15.03 -8.99 9.18
CA ARG A 170 14.48 -9.36 7.87
C ARG A 170 12.96 -9.49 7.89
N ASP A 171 12.36 -9.99 8.97
CA ASP A 171 10.91 -10.20 9.02
C ASP A 171 10.15 -8.89 8.83
N TYR A 172 10.64 -7.77 9.40
CA TYR A 172 10.02 -6.46 9.20
C TYR A 172 10.19 -5.95 7.77
N VAL A 173 11.37 -6.12 7.16
CA VAL A 173 11.68 -5.58 5.83
C VAL A 173 11.07 -6.45 4.72
N GLU A 174 11.28 -7.77 4.77
CA GLU A 174 10.79 -8.70 3.75
C GLU A 174 9.26 -8.80 3.77
N GLN A 175 8.61 -8.80 4.94
CA GLN A 175 7.15 -8.78 5.01
C GLN A 175 6.58 -7.45 4.48
N THR A 176 7.24 -6.32 4.77
CA THR A 176 6.90 -5.03 4.15
C THR A 176 7.03 -5.09 2.63
N ASN A 177 8.09 -5.70 2.09
CA ASN A 177 8.28 -5.84 0.65
C ASN A 177 7.14 -6.63 -0.01
N ILE A 178 6.66 -7.68 0.67
CA ILE A 178 5.52 -8.48 0.20
C ILE A 178 4.26 -7.61 0.13
N TYR A 179 3.89 -6.94 1.22
CA TYR A 179 2.71 -6.08 1.24
C TYR A 179 2.82 -4.88 0.30
N TYR A 180 4.00 -4.29 0.18
CA TYR A 180 4.30 -3.23 -0.77
C TYR A 180 4.09 -3.65 -2.22
N THR A 181 4.55 -4.85 -2.57
CA THR A 181 4.39 -5.38 -3.92
C THR A 181 2.91 -5.56 -4.27
N GLU A 182 2.12 -6.05 -3.32
CA GLU A 182 0.67 -6.22 -3.47
C GLU A 182 -0.08 -4.87 -3.48
N ALA A 183 0.35 -3.89 -2.68
CA ALA A 183 -0.21 -2.54 -2.69
C ALA A 183 0.04 -1.82 -4.03
N VAL A 184 1.25 -1.92 -4.57
CA VAL A 184 1.54 -1.39 -5.92
C VAL A 184 0.75 -2.15 -6.98
N LYS A 185 0.58 -3.47 -6.85
CA LYS A 185 -0.25 -4.25 -7.77
C LYS A 185 -1.70 -3.78 -7.78
N PHE A 186 -2.28 -3.49 -6.60
CA PHE A 186 -3.61 -2.89 -6.49
C PHE A 186 -3.71 -1.57 -7.26
N ILE A 187 -2.76 -0.66 -7.02
CA ILE A 187 -2.67 0.62 -7.72
C ILE A 187 -2.58 0.43 -9.25
N LEU A 188 -1.71 -0.47 -9.71
CA LEU A 188 -1.56 -0.74 -11.14
C LEU A 188 -2.85 -1.33 -11.75
N CYS A 189 -3.57 -2.20 -11.05
CA CYS A 189 -4.86 -2.73 -11.50
C CYS A 189 -5.95 -1.64 -11.54
N HIS A 190 -5.92 -0.69 -10.61
CA HIS A 190 -6.80 0.47 -10.60
C HIS A 190 -6.54 1.35 -11.86
N GLU A 191 -5.30 1.75 -12.10
CA GLU A 191 -4.93 2.54 -13.29
C GLU A 191 -5.18 1.78 -14.61
N PHE A 192 -4.94 0.47 -14.62
CA PHE A 192 -5.28 -0.40 -15.74
C PHE A 192 -6.77 -0.36 -16.07
N THR A 193 -7.64 -0.33 -15.05
CA THR A 193 -9.08 -0.23 -15.25
C THR A 193 -9.46 1.10 -15.91
N HIS A 194 -8.85 2.21 -15.50
CA HIS A 194 -9.05 3.49 -16.18
C HIS A 194 -8.68 3.42 -17.65
N LEU A 195 -7.52 2.87 -18.01
CA LEU A 195 -7.12 2.71 -19.42
C LEU A 195 -8.08 1.82 -20.21
N LYS A 196 -8.48 0.69 -19.60
CA LYS A 196 -9.32 -0.32 -20.26
C LYS A 196 -10.75 0.18 -20.51
N LEU A 197 -11.33 0.88 -19.54
CA LEU A 197 -12.76 1.19 -19.51
C LEU A 197 -13.05 2.69 -19.65
N HIS A 198 -12.32 3.56 -18.96
CA HIS A 198 -12.78 4.95 -18.75
C HIS A 198 -12.17 5.96 -19.72
N VAL A 199 -10.92 5.76 -20.16
CA VAL A 199 -10.17 6.78 -20.91
C VAL A 199 -10.84 7.19 -22.23
N GLU A 200 -11.55 6.28 -22.90
CA GLU A 200 -12.29 6.57 -24.13
C GLU A 200 -13.67 7.20 -23.88
N GLN A 201 -14.16 7.17 -22.64
CA GLN A 201 -15.44 7.75 -22.24
C GLN A 201 -15.31 9.22 -21.78
N ILE A 202 -14.08 9.69 -21.53
CA ILE A 202 -13.84 11.03 -21.02
C ILE A 202 -13.86 12.05 -22.16
N ASP A 203 -14.77 13.02 -22.05
CA ASP A 203 -14.96 14.12 -22.98
C ASP A 203 -15.32 15.43 -22.24
N ASN A 204 -15.74 16.45 -23.00
CA ASN A 204 -16.10 17.76 -22.45
C ASN A 204 -17.41 17.75 -21.64
N GLU A 205 -18.21 16.69 -21.71
CA GLU A 205 -19.49 16.54 -20.99
C GLU A 205 -19.32 15.72 -19.69
N THR A 206 -18.14 15.15 -19.46
CA THR A 206 -17.85 14.34 -18.28
C THR A 206 -17.89 15.18 -17.00
N THR A 207 -18.89 14.90 -16.16
CA THR A 207 -19.10 15.60 -14.88
C THR A 207 -18.35 14.94 -13.72
N ASP A 208 -18.26 15.63 -12.58
CA ASP A 208 -17.65 15.10 -11.36
C ASP A 208 -18.30 13.78 -10.88
N THR A 209 -19.61 13.61 -11.09
CA THR A 209 -20.33 12.36 -10.78
C THR A 209 -19.88 11.19 -11.66
N HIS A 210 -19.53 11.43 -12.92
CA HIS A 210 -18.98 10.40 -13.80
C HIS A 210 -17.59 9.97 -13.32
N TYR A 211 -16.73 10.94 -12.97
CA TYR A 211 -15.42 10.63 -12.37
C TYR A 211 -15.58 9.81 -11.09
N LEU A 212 -16.52 10.19 -10.20
CA LEU A 212 -16.78 9.44 -8.99
C LEU A 212 -17.15 7.97 -9.28
N ALA A 213 -18.02 7.73 -10.27
CA ALA A 213 -18.39 6.38 -10.69
C ALA A 213 -17.20 5.60 -11.28
N PHE A 214 -16.38 6.26 -12.11
CA PHE A 214 -15.16 5.65 -12.68
C PHE A 214 -14.15 5.24 -11.61
N GLU A 215 -13.96 6.06 -10.58
CA GLU A 215 -13.06 5.74 -9.47
C GLU A 215 -13.57 4.57 -8.62
N GLN A 216 -14.89 4.52 -8.34
CA GLN A 216 -15.52 3.37 -7.67
C GLN A 216 -15.39 2.09 -8.51
N GLU A 217 -15.60 2.19 -9.81
CA GLU A 217 -15.46 1.06 -10.74
C GLU A 217 -14.00 0.59 -10.80
N ALA A 218 -13.03 1.51 -10.84
CA ALA A 218 -11.61 1.20 -10.84
C ALA A 218 -11.15 0.48 -9.57
N ASP A 219 -11.55 0.96 -8.39
CA ASP A 219 -11.28 0.29 -7.12
C ASP A 219 -11.89 -1.12 -7.08
N ASN A 220 -13.17 -1.25 -7.43
CA ASN A 220 -13.87 -2.53 -7.41
C ASN A 220 -13.25 -3.54 -8.37
N ASN A 221 -12.95 -3.11 -9.60
CA ASN A 221 -12.31 -3.97 -10.59
C ASN A 221 -10.89 -4.37 -10.18
N ALA A 222 -10.11 -3.47 -9.57
CA ALA A 222 -8.79 -3.79 -9.04
C ALA A 222 -8.87 -4.86 -7.93
N ILE A 223 -9.79 -4.67 -6.97
CA ILE A 223 -10.03 -5.65 -5.90
C ILE A 223 -10.44 -7.00 -6.51
N ASP A 224 -11.37 -7.02 -7.46
CA ASP A 224 -11.84 -8.26 -8.08
C ASP A 224 -10.75 -8.97 -8.90
N MET A 225 -9.91 -8.21 -9.62
CA MET A 225 -8.78 -8.77 -10.35
C MET A 225 -7.80 -9.45 -9.41
N MET A 226 -7.50 -8.84 -8.27
CA MET A 226 -6.61 -9.41 -7.26
C MET A 226 -7.26 -10.57 -6.50
N LYS A 227 -8.56 -10.49 -6.15
CA LYS A 227 -9.31 -11.60 -5.53
C LYS A 227 -9.29 -12.85 -6.40
N LYS A 228 -9.29 -12.74 -7.72
CA LYS A 228 -9.15 -13.89 -8.64
C LYS A 228 -7.79 -14.60 -8.53
N GLY A 229 -6.78 -13.97 -7.92
CA GLY A 229 -5.49 -14.57 -7.61
C GLY A 229 -5.45 -15.32 -6.28
N ILE A 230 -6.49 -15.20 -5.44
CA ILE A 230 -6.61 -15.89 -4.15
C ILE A 230 -6.88 -17.37 -4.38
N SER A 231 -6.15 -18.21 -3.65
CA SER A 231 -6.26 -19.67 -3.72
C SER A 231 -7.20 -20.19 -2.63
N ASN A 232 -8.10 -21.12 -2.98
CA ASN A 232 -8.97 -21.81 -2.02
C ASN A 232 -8.27 -22.99 -1.32
N SER A 233 -6.99 -23.20 -1.58
CA SER A 233 -6.19 -24.24 -0.94
C SER A 233 -5.73 -23.81 0.44
N ASN A 234 -5.65 -24.75 1.37
CA ASN A 234 -5.25 -24.51 2.76
C ASN A 234 -3.76 -24.78 3.00
N THR A 235 -2.91 -24.69 1.97
CA THR A 235 -1.46 -24.79 2.18
C THR A 235 -0.95 -23.53 2.86
N LEU A 236 0.14 -23.63 3.63
CA LEU A 236 0.74 -22.45 4.28
C LEU A 236 1.15 -21.37 3.27
N SER A 237 1.59 -21.78 2.08
CA SER A 237 1.96 -20.84 1.01
C SER A 237 0.74 -20.11 0.45
N ASP A 238 -0.39 -20.81 0.27
CA ASP A 238 -1.63 -20.20 -0.20
C ASP A 238 -2.19 -19.22 0.85
N ILE A 239 -2.19 -19.61 2.13
CA ILE A 239 -2.64 -18.75 3.24
C ILE A 239 -1.79 -17.47 3.31
N ALA A 240 -0.46 -17.60 3.23
CA ALA A 240 0.44 -16.45 3.25
C ALA A 240 0.27 -15.53 2.02
N HIS A 241 0.07 -16.11 0.84
CA HIS A 241 -0.18 -15.36 -0.39
C HIS A 241 -1.52 -14.62 -0.36
N ASN A 242 -2.58 -15.28 0.09
CA ASN A 242 -3.91 -14.66 0.24
C ASN A 242 -3.84 -13.49 1.21
N LEU A 243 -3.19 -13.68 2.37
CA LEU A 243 -2.98 -12.61 3.34
C LEU A 243 -2.20 -11.43 2.74
N ALA A 244 -1.18 -11.71 1.92
CA ALA A 244 -0.43 -10.66 1.23
C ALA A 244 -1.32 -9.83 0.29
N ILE A 245 -2.17 -10.48 -0.51
CA ILE A 245 -3.13 -9.82 -1.42
C ILE A 245 -4.09 -8.94 -0.62
N GLU A 246 -4.74 -9.51 0.39
CA GLU A 246 -5.76 -8.83 1.19
C GLU A 246 -5.18 -7.60 1.89
N ILE A 247 -4.04 -7.76 2.58
CA ILE A 247 -3.39 -6.68 3.31
C ILE A 247 -2.77 -5.64 2.36
N GLY A 248 -2.25 -6.06 1.20
CA GLY A 248 -1.71 -5.15 0.18
C GLY A 248 -2.77 -4.18 -0.35
N ILE A 249 -3.99 -4.66 -0.63
CA ILE A 249 -5.12 -3.81 -1.04
C ILE A 249 -5.42 -2.75 0.02
N ILE A 250 -5.50 -3.17 1.29
CA ILE A 250 -5.77 -2.28 2.42
C ILE A 250 -4.68 -1.21 2.53
N PHE A 251 -3.41 -1.58 2.38
CA PHE A 251 -2.31 -0.62 2.40
C PHE A 251 -2.30 0.36 1.23
N GLY A 252 -2.65 -0.11 0.03
CA GLY A 252 -2.78 0.76 -1.15
C GLY A 252 -3.75 1.91 -0.87
N ILE A 253 -4.91 1.62 -0.31
CA ILE A 253 -5.94 2.62 0.04
C ILE A 253 -5.52 3.45 1.26
N LEU A 254 -5.07 2.82 2.35
CA LEU A 254 -4.65 3.52 3.58
C LEU A 254 -3.57 4.57 3.31
N SER A 255 -2.67 4.31 2.36
CA SER A 255 -1.62 5.26 2.01
C SER A 255 -2.16 6.60 1.47
N MET A 256 -3.40 6.65 0.99
CA MET A 256 -4.00 7.88 0.47
C MET A 256 -4.44 8.84 1.59
N PHE A 257 -4.83 8.31 2.75
CA PHE A 257 -5.26 9.11 3.90
C PHE A 257 -4.22 10.13 4.34
N PHE A 258 -2.93 9.77 4.31
CA PHE A 258 -1.88 10.62 4.88
C PHE A 258 -1.56 11.87 4.03
N PHE A 259 -2.20 12.07 2.87
CA PHE A 259 -2.02 13.29 2.07
C PHE A 259 -2.84 14.48 2.58
N TYR A 260 -4.01 14.25 3.19
CA TYR A 260 -4.97 15.28 3.55
C TYR A 260 -5.63 15.03 4.91
N ALA A 261 -5.96 16.12 5.60
CA ALA A 261 -6.69 16.10 6.89
C ALA A 261 -8.19 15.80 6.72
N THR A 262 -8.67 15.66 5.49
CA THR A 262 -10.08 15.37 5.20
C THR A 262 -10.12 14.25 4.20
N THR A 263 -11.14 13.40 4.29
CA THR A 263 -11.35 12.34 3.31
C THR A 263 -12.33 12.75 2.21
N LYS A 264 -12.90 13.97 2.25
CA LYS A 264 -13.83 14.47 1.23
C LYS A 264 -13.19 14.53 -0.15
N GLY A 265 -13.77 13.80 -1.11
CA GLY A 265 -13.45 13.89 -2.52
C GLY A 265 -14.58 14.55 -3.32
N THR A 266 -14.22 15.33 -4.35
CA THR A 266 -15.18 15.88 -5.32
C THR A 266 -15.34 14.97 -6.54
N LYS A 267 -14.23 14.43 -7.03
CA LYS A 267 -14.14 13.52 -8.18
C LYS A 267 -13.79 12.08 -7.79
N HIS A 268 -13.45 11.86 -6.52
CA HIS A 268 -13.11 10.56 -5.96
C HIS A 268 -14.06 10.27 -4.79
N PRO A 269 -14.36 9.00 -4.48
CA PRO A 269 -15.11 8.67 -3.27
C PRO A 269 -14.30 9.06 -2.04
N ASN A 270 -14.98 9.25 -0.92
CA ASN A 270 -14.27 9.53 0.31
C ASN A 270 -13.37 8.34 0.69
N ASP A 271 -12.17 8.62 1.18
CA ASP A 271 -11.16 7.59 1.44
C ASP A 271 -11.64 6.51 2.45
N GLU A 272 -12.47 6.87 3.44
CA GLU A 272 -13.08 5.92 4.39
C GLU A 272 -14.13 5.02 3.73
N ASP A 273 -14.85 5.52 2.72
CA ASP A 273 -15.78 4.70 1.95
C ASP A 273 -15.03 3.74 1.04
N ARG A 274 -13.92 4.18 0.43
CA ARG A 274 -13.02 3.31 -0.36
C ARG A 274 -12.45 2.17 0.49
N LEU A 275 -11.93 2.51 1.68
CA LEU A 275 -11.36 1.55 2.62
C LEU A 275 -12.42 0.55 3.13
N THR A 276 -13.61 1.05 3.47
CA THR A 276 -14.74 0.21 3.91
C THR A 276 -15.16 -0.74 2.80
N ASN A 277 -15.32 -0.22 1.57
CA ASN A 277 -15.65 -1.04 0.40
C ASN A 277 -14.61 -2.15 0.18
N ALA A 278 -13.31 -1.86 0.32
CA ALA A 278 -12.28 -2.89 0.19
C ALA A 278 -12.38 -3.98 1.26
N LEU A 279 -12.50 -3.61 2.53
CA LEU A 279 -12.62 -4.56 3.65
C LEU A 279 -13.87 -5.45 3.52
N GLU A 280 -15.00 -4.88 3.10
CA GLU A 280 -16.25 -5.61 2.90
C GLU A 280 -16.23 -6.48 1.64
N ARG A 281 -15.71 -5.95 0.53
CA ARG A 281 -15.62 -6.66 -0.75
C ARG A 281 -14.65 -7.83 -0.69
N LEU A 282 -13.64 -7.78 0.19
CA LEU A 282 -12.76 -8.91 0.46
C LEU A 282 -13.43 -10.03 1.28
N GLU A 283 -14.64 -9.80 1.82
CA GLU A 283 -15.41 -10.80 2.59
C GLU A 283 -14.64 -11.33 3.81
N LEU A 284 -13.88 -10.46 4.46
CA LEU A 284 -12.95 -10.84 5.52
C LEU A 284 -13.68 -11.27 6.81
N PRO A 285 -13.19 -12.33 7.50
CA PRO A 285 -13.66 -12.69 8.83
C PRO A 285 -13.54 -11.54 9.85
N GLU A 286 -14.35 -11.56 10.90
CA GLU A 286 -14.35 -10.50 11.92
C GLU A 286 -13.02 -10.37 12.67
N ASN A 287 -12.32 -11.49 12.84
CA ASN A 287 -11.02 -11.55 13.52
C ASN A 287 -9.82 -11.41 12.55
N HIS A 288 -10.06 -11.04 11.29
CA HIS A 288 -9.01 -10.89 10.29
C HIS A 288 -8.05 -9.75 10.64
N TYR A 289 -6.75 -9.94 10.38
CA TYR A 289 -5.70 -8.96 10.72
C TYR A 289 -5.87 -7.60 10.03
N ALA A 290 -6.52 -7.60 8.86
CA ALA A 290 -6.80 -6.40 8.07
C ALA A 290 -7.54 -5.30 8.86
N TRP A 291 -8.49 -5.69 9.73
CA TRP A 291 -9.24 -4.74 10.56
C TRP A 291 -8.33 -4.00 11.54
N GLY A 292 -7.39 -4.72 12.16
CA GLY A 292 -6.42 -4.14 13.08
C GLY A 292 -5.40 -3.26 12.36
N ILE A 293 -4.93 -3.68 11.18
CA ILE A 293 -4.05 -2.87 10.31
C ILE A 293 -4.74 -1.58 9.89
N ALA A 294 -6.02 -1.65 9.47
CA ALA A 294 -6.82 -0.47 9.15
C ALA A 294 -6.97 0.47 10.35
N CYS A 295 -7.24 -0.07 11.55
CA CYS A 295 -7.29 0.73 12.78
C CYS A 295 -5.95 1.44 13.07
N VAL A 296 -4.81 0.76 12.94
CA VAL A 296 -3.48 1.37 13.15
C VAL A 296 -3.23 2.48 12.14
N GLY A 297 -3.51 2.24 10.86
CA GLY A 297 -3.36 3.26 9.81
C GLY A 297 -4.23 4.50 10.06
N LEU A 298 -5.51 4.30 10.38
CA LEU A 298 -6.43 5.40 10.72
C LEU A 298 -6.02 6.14 12.00
N LYS A 299 -5.44 5.45 12.99
CA LYS A 299 -4.89 6.08 14.20
C LYS A 299 -3.69 6.94 13.89
N MET A 300 -2.79 6.48 13.02
CA MET A 300 -1.65 7.29 12.57
C MET A 300 -2.11 8.52 11.79
N TRP A 301 -3.18 8.41 11.01
CA TRP A 301 -3.80 9.54 10.30
C TRP A 301 -4.42 10.55 11.27
N ASP A 302 -5.19 10.07 12.26
CA ASP A 302 -5.73 10.88 13.36
C ASP A 302 -4.62 11.64 14.10
N GLU A 303 -3.54 10.96 14.49
CA GLU A 303 -2.39 11.58 15.16
C GLU A 303 -1.66 12.59 14.26
N GLN A 304 -1.54 12.32 12.95
CA GLN A 304 -0.87 13.22 12.01
C GLN A 304 -1.60 14.56 11.85
N PHE A 305 -2.94 14.53 11.83
CA PHE A 305 -3.77 15.69 11.54
C PHE A 305 -4.54 16.21 12.76
N GLU A 306 -4.28 15.64 13.93
CA GLU A 306 -4.84 16.06 15.21
C GLU A 306 -6.39 16.07 15.20
N HIS A 307 -7.00 14.97 14.76
CA HIS A 307 -8.47 14.85 14.76
C HIS A 307 -9.03 14.55 16.16
N TYR A 308 -8.23 13.94 17.04
CA TYR A 308 -8.56 13.58 18.41
C TYR A 308 -9.75 12.60 18.49
N PHE A 309 -9.79 11.59 17.62
CA PHE A 309 -10.82 10.56 17.70
C PHE A 309 -10.68 9.71 18.97
N THR A 310 -11.79 9.11 19.39
CA THR A 310 -11.82 8.25 20.58
C THR A 310 -11.49 6.81 20.22
N TRP A 311 -10.35 6.33 20.70
CA TRP A 311 -9.87 4.96 20.53
C TRP A 311 -10.08 4.12 21.79
N ARG A 312 -10.57 2.89 21.62
CA ARG A 312 -10.60 1.89 22.70
C ARG A 312 -9.24 1.23 22.81
N ASN A 313 -8.76 1.07 24.04
CA ASN A 313 -7.59 0.23 24.32
C ASN A 313 -8.02 -1.24 24.36
N ASN A 314 -7.30 -2.11 23.65
CA ASN A 314 -7.56 -3.55 23.59
C ASN A 314 -9.04 -3.88 23.26
N PRO A 315 -9.54 -3.47 22.08
CA PRO A 315 -10.92 -3.78 21.69
C PRO A 315 -11.16 -5.29 21.65
N ILE A 316 -12.39 -5.71 21.93
CA ILE A 316 -12.82 -7.10 21.72
C ILE A 316 -12.82 -7.43 20.22
N SER A 317 -13.19 -6.46 19.39
CA SER A 317 -13.29 -6.59 17.93
C SER A 317 -12.67 -5.36 17.27
N TYR A 318 -11.62 -5.58 16.46
CA TYR A 318 -11.04 -4.52 15.63
C TYR A 318 -11.97 -4.09 14.49
N LYS A 319 -12.85 -4.99 14.03
CA LYS A 319 -13.91 -4.64 13.06
C LYS A 319 -14.88 -3.62 13.66
N ASP A 320 -15.32 -3.83 14.91
CA ASP A 320 -16.22 -2.89 15.58
C ASP A 320 -15.52 -1.55 15.86
N GLN A 321 -14.26 -1.59 16.30
CA GLN A 321 -13.48 -0.37 16.47
C GLN A 321 -13.31 0.38 15.14
N TYR A 322 -13.07 -0.32 14.03
CA TYR A 322 -12.97 0.28 12.72
C TYR A 322 -14.25 1.05 12.36
N TYR A 323 -15.43 0.42 12.45
CA TYR A 323 -16.69 1.10 12.13
C TYR A 323 -17.02 2.25 13.10
N ASP A 324 -16.65 2.13 14.38
CA ASP A 324 -16.77 3.23 15.34
C ASP A 324 -15.91 4.44 14.96
N ILE A 325 -14.71 4.22 14.41
CA ILE A 325 -13.83 5.29 13.92
C ILE A 325 -14.37 5.86 12.62
N VAL A 326 -14.81 5.05 11.65
CA VAL A 326 -15.44 5.52 10.41
C VAL A 326 -16.66 6.41 10.70
N ARG A 327 -17.48 6.06 11.70
CA ARG A 327 -18.57 6.92 12.14
C ARG A 327 -18.06 8.29 12.61
N GLN A 328 -17.03 8.32 13.47
CA GLN A 328 -16.44 9.57 13.97
C GLN A 328 -15.84 10.42 12.84
N ILE A 329 -15.20 9.78 11.84
CA ILE A 329 -14.73 10.47 10.63
C ILE A 329 -15.91 11.18 9.98
N LYS A 330 -16.98 10.46 9.64
CA LYS A 330 -18.15 11.03 8.95
C LYS A 330 -18.84 12.16 9.73
N GLU A 331 -18.85 12.08 11.06
CA GLU A 331 -19.40 13.13 11.93
C GLU A 331 -18.53 14.40 11.98
N SER A 332 -17.23 14.29 11.70
CA SER A 332 -16.27 15.39 11.79
C SER A 332 -16.13 16.26 10.53
N GLN A 333 -16.70 15.84 9.39
CA GLN A 333 -16.38 16.45 8.08
C GLN A 333 -17.36 17.50 7.57
#